data_AF-A0A380DUC4-F1
#
_entry.id   AF-A0A380DUC4-F1
#
_cell.length_a   1.000
_cell.length_b   1.000
_cell.length_c   1.000
_cell.angle_alpha   90.00
_cell.angle_beta   90.00
_cell.angle_gamma   90.00
#
_symmetry.space_group_name_H-M   'P 1'
#
loop_
_entity.id
_entity.type
_entity.pdbx_description
1 polymer ?
#
loop_
_entity_poly.entity_id
_entity_poly.type
_entity_poly.pdbx_seq_one_letter_code
_entity_poly.pdbx_strand_id
1 'polypeptide(L)'
;MNELTQATNHALEQINQATTNADVDNAKGDGLNAINPIAPVTVVKQAARDAISHDAQQHIAEINANPDATQEERQAAIDKVNAAVTAANTNILNANTNANVEQVKTNAIQGIQAITPATKVKTDAKNAIDKSAETQHNTIFNNNDATLEEQQAAQQLLDQAVATAKQNINAADTNQEVAQAKDQGTQNIVVIQPATQVKTDARNAVNDKAREAITNINATPGATREEKQEAINRVNTLKK
;
A
#
# COMPACT_ATOMS: atom_id res chain seq x y z
N MET A 1 22.55 -51.62 -1.89
CA MET A 1 22.51 -52.44 -3.12
C MET A 1 21.10 -52.26 -3.69
N ASN A 2 20.92 -51.89 -4.96
CA ASN A 2 19.59 -51.64 -5.53
C ASN A 2 18.77 -52.95 -5.49
N GLU A 3 17.46 -52.88 -5.21
CA GLU A 3 16.55 -54.04 -5.22
C GLU A 3 16.68 -54.84 -6.53
N LEU A 4 16.86 -54.12 -7.65
CA LEU A 4 17.15 -54.73 -8.95
C LEU A 4 18.41 -55.60 -8.93
N THR A 5 19.49 -55.11 -8.32
CA THR A 5 20.77 -55.84 -8.22
C THR A 5 20.61 -57.07 -7.34
N GLN A 6 19.86 -56.97 -6.24
CA GLN A 6 19.59 -58.13 -5.39
C GLN A 6 18.74 -59.18 -6.09
N ALA A 7 17.63 -58.78 -6.72
CA ALA A 7 16.77 -59.68 -7.48
C ALA A 7 17.53 -60.35 -8.65
N THR A 8 18.37 -59.59 -9.35
CA THR A 8 19.21 -60.11 -10.44
C THR A 8 20.23 -61.13 -9.93
N ASN A 9 20.97 -60.80 -8.86
CA ASN A 9 21.97 -61.71 -8.31
C ASN A 9 21.33 -62.99 -7.78
N HIS A 10 20.19 -62.87 -7.11
CA HIS A 10 19.45 -64.02 -6.59
C HIS A 10 18.96 -64.94 -7.72
N ALA A 11 18.40 -64.38 -8.80
CA ALA A 11 17.97 -65.15 -9.97
C ALA A 11 19.15 -65.91 -10.63
N LEU A 12 20.29 -65.23 -10.81
CA LEU A 12 21.50 -65.86 -11.35
C LEU A 12 22.05 -66.96 -10.46
N GLU A 13 22.02 -66.76 -9.14
CA GLU A 13 22.46 -67.75 -8.17
C GLU A 13 21.58 -69.01 -8.20
N GLN A 14 20.25 -68.85 -8.30
CA GLN A 14 19.33 -70.00 -8.45
C GLN A 14 19.55 -70.76 -9.76
N ILE A 15 19.82 -70.05 -10.87
CA ILE A 15 20.17 -70.70 -12.14
C ILE A 15 21.47 -71.49 -12.04
N ASN A 16 22.49 -70.96 -11.35
CA ASN A 16 23.77 -71.66 -11.18
C ASN A 16 23.67 -72.91 -10.28
N GLN A 17 22.70 -72.93 -9.37
CA GLN A 17 22.44 -74.08 -8.49
C GLN A 17 21.52 -75.13 -9.14
N ALA A 18 20.84 -74.79 -10.23
CA ALA A 18 19.94 -75.68 -10.94
C ALA A 18 20.71 -76.87 -11.55
N THR A 19 20.18 -78.09 -11.36
CA THR A 19 20.83 -79.33 -11.83
C THR A 19 20.13 -79.99 -13.02
N THR A 20 18.92 -79.53 -13.35
CA THR A 20 18.12 -80.02 -14.48
C THR A 20 17.59 -78.86 -15.33
N ASN A 21 17.18 -79.16 -16.57
CA ASN A 21 16.56 -78.15 -17.44
C ASN A 21 15.27 -77.58 -16.82
N ALA A 22 14.49 -78.40 -16.11
CA ALA A 22 13.27 -77.93 -15.45
C ALA A 22 13.60 -76.97 -14.29
N ASP A 23 14.66 -77.24 -13.52
CA ASP A 23 15.11 -76.34 -12.46
C ASP A 23 15.57 -75.00 -13.04
N VAL A 24 16.29 -75.03 -14.17
CA VAL A 24 16.71 -73.83 -14.89
C VAL A 24 15.51 -73.03 -15.39
N ASP A 25 14.50 -73.68 -15.97
CA ASP A 25 13.28 -73.02 -16.46
C ASP A 25 12.47 -72.39 -15.31
N ASN A 26 12.36 -73.07 -14.17
CA ASN A 26 11.69 -72.53 -12.99
C ASN A 26 12.45 -71.33 -12.40
N ALA A 27 13.77 -71.45 -12.18
CA ALA A 27 14.61 -70.36 -11.66
C ALA A 27 14.58 -69.12 -12.57
N LYS A 28 14.54 -69.33 -13.89
CA LYS A 28 14.34 -68.26 -14.87
C LYS A 28 12.97 -67.60 -14.70
N GLY A 29 11.89 -68.38 -14.59
CA GLY A 29 10.53 -67.87 -14.40
C GLY A 29 10.41 -67.03 -13.13
N ASP A 30 10.90 -67.55 -12.01
CA ASP A 30 10.90 -66.87 -10.71
C ASP A 30 11.75 -65.60 -10.73
N GLY A 31 12.93 -65.65 -11.36
CA GLY A 31 13.78 -64.47 -11.55
C GLY A 31 13.11 -63.37 -12.37
N LEU A 32 12.45 -63.73 -13.48
CA LEU A 32 11.69 -62.76 -14.29
C LEU A 32 10.52 -62.15 -13.49
N ASN A 33 9.81 -62.97 -12.71
CA ASN A 33 8.71 -62.51 -11.86
C ASN A 33 9.20 -61.58 -10.73
N ALA A 34 10.40 -61.80 -10.19
CA ALA A 34 10.98 -60.94 -9.17
C ALA A 34 11.50 -59.59 -9.73
N ILE A 35 12.01 -59.59 -10.97
CA ILE A 35 12.59 -58.39 -11.60
C ILE A 35 11.51 -57.49 -12.23
N ASN A 36 10.51 -58.06 -12.89
CA ASN A 36 9.47 -57.31 -13.61
C ASN A 36 8.75 -56.20 -12.81
N PRO A 37 8.39 -56.38 -11.52
CA PRO A 37 7.67 -55.36 -10.77
C PRO A 37 8.57 -54.22 -10.26
N ILE A 38 9.89 -54.31 -10.39
CA ILE A 38 10.82 -53.30 -9.86
C ILE A 38 10.72 -52.02 -10.70
N ALA A 39 10.28 -50.92 -10.07
CA ALA A 39 10.12 -49.62 -10.69
C ALA A 39 10.90 -48.53 -9.92
N PRO A 40 11.26 -47.40 -10.58
CA PRO A 40 11.89 -46.27 -9.90
C PRO A 40 10.99 -45.61 -8.85
N VAL A 41 11.56 -45.22 -7.70
CA VAL A 41 10.88 -44.46 -6.65
C VAL A 41 10.81 -42.96 -7.02
N THR A 42 9.62 -42.34 -6.97
CA THR A 42 9.36 -40.98 -7.50
C THR A 42 9.11 -39.88 -6.45
N VAL A 43 9.76 -39.96 -5.28
CA VAL A 43 9.48 -39.06 -4.13
C VAL A 43 10.08 -37.65 -4.23
N VAL A 44 11.24 -37.50 -4.88
CA VAL A 44 12.03 -36.24 -4.83
C VAL A 44 11.32 -35.08 -5.52
N LYS A 45 10.76 -35.31 -6.72
CA LYS A 45 10.03 -34.28 -7.46
C LYS A 45 8.76 -33.84 -6.74
N GLN A 46 8.06 -34.78 -6.10
CA GLN A 46 6.84 -34.47 -5.36
C GLN A 46 7.15 -33.60 -4.14
N ALA A 47 8.13 -34.00 -3.32
CA ALA A 47 8.55 -33.23 -2.16
C ALA A 47 8.99 -31.80 -2.51
N ALA A 48 9.67 -31.61 -3.65
CA ALA A 48 10.06 -30.29 -4.13
C ALA A 48 8.85 -29.40 -4.53
N ARG A 49 7.84 -29.97 -5.22
CA ARG A 49 6.61 -29.26 -5.57
C ARG A 49 5.80 -28.88 -4.33
N ASP A 50 5.71 -29.78 -3.36
CA ASP A 50 4.99 -29.54 -2.10
C ASP A 50 5.67 -28.40 -1.32
N ALA A 51 7.01 -28.39 -1.26
CA ALA A 51 7.76 -27.31 -0.61
C ALA A 51 7.53 -25.94 -1.28
N ILE A 52 7.56 -25.88 -2.62
CA ILE A 52 7.25 -24.64 -3.36
C ILE A 52 5.82 -24.20 -3.12
N SER A 53 4.85 -25.13 -3.15
CA SER A 53 3.45 -24.80 -2.92
C SER A 53 3.22 -24.24 -1.52
N HIS A 54 3.87 -24.83 -0.50
CA HIS A 54 3.78 -24.37 0.88
C HIS A 54 4.35 -22.95 1.05
N ASP A 55 5.57 -22.71 0.55
CA ASP A 55 6.22 -21.40 0.61
C ASP A 55 5.42 -20.32 -0.14
N ALA A 56 4.90 -20.66 -1.33
CA ALA A 56 4.04 -19.76 -2.10
C ALA A 56 2.74 -19.40 -1.37
N GLN A 57 2.10 -20.36 -0.70
CA GLN A 57 0.89 -20.10 0.10
C GLN A 57 1.17 -19.17 1.26
N GLN A 58 2.27 -19.40 1.98
CA GLN A 58 2.70 -18.51 3.06
C GLN A 58 2.96 -17.09 2.52
N HIS A 59 3.70 -16.98 1.41
CA HIS A 59 4.05 -15.68 0.86
C HIS A 59 2.83 -14.93 0.28
N ILE A 60 1.87 -15.64 -0.33
CA ILE A 60 0.58 -15.07 -0.74
C ILE A 60 -0.19 -14.50 0.46
N ALA A 61 -0.14 -15.15 1.63
CA ALA A 61 -0.76 -14.62 2.84
C ALA A 61 -0.07 -13.34 3.31
N GLU A 62 1.26 -13.27 3.26
CA GLU A 62 2.05 -12.07 3.56
C GLU A 62 1.71 -10.91 2.61
N ILE A 63 1.63 -11.19 1.31
CA ILE A 63 1.21 -10.21 0.28
C ILE A 63 -0.19 -9.69 0.59
N ASN A 64 -1.15 -10.58 0.89
CA ASN A 64 -2.53 -10.20 1.22
C ASN A 64 -2.64 -9.36 2.50
N ALA A 65 -1.75 -9.59 3.46
CA ALA A 65 -1.73 -8.86 4.73
C ALA A 65 -1.05 -7.48 4.62
N ASN A 66 -0.47 -7.12 3.47
CA ASN A 66 0.20 -5.84 3.30
C ASN A 66 -0.82 -4.68 3.32
N PRO A 67 -0.80 -3.81 4.36
CA PRO A 67 -1.80 -2.75 4.52
C PRO A 67 -1.52 -1.51 3.65
N ASP A 68 -0.29 -1.37 3.15
CA ASP A 68 0.13 -0.23 2.35
C ASP A 68 -0.19 -0.40 0.86
N ALA A 69 -0.42 -1.64 0.42
CA ALA A 69 -0.84 -2.00 -0.92
C ALA A 69 -2.38 -2.02 -1.03
N THR A 70 -2.90 -1.59 -2.17
CA THR A 70 -4.32 -1.82 -2.50
C THR A 70 -4.58 -3.26 -2.92
N GLN A 71 -5.84 -3.67 -2.95
CA GLN A 71 -6.25 -4.99 -3.42
C GLN A 71 -5.69 -5.31 -4.81
N GLU A 72 -5.72 -4.36 -5.73
CA GLU A 72 -5.21 -4.53 -7.09
C GLU A 72 -3.68 -4.71 -7.12
N GLU A 73 -2.95 -3.96 -6.29
CA GLU A 73 -1.49 -4.11 -6.16
C GLU A 73 -1.11 -5.46 -5.53
N ARG A 74 -1.87 -5.93 -4.54
CA ARG A 74 -1.71 -7.27 -3.94
C ARG A 74 -2.01 -8.37 -4.96
N GLN A 75 -3.11 -8.26 -5.70
CA GLN A 75 -3.48 -9.24 -6.72
C GLN A 75 -2.42 -9.36 -7.81
N ALA A 76 -1.88 -8.24 -8.29
CA ALA A 76 -0.81 -8.25 -9.29
C ALA A 76 0.47 -8.96 -8.80
N ALA A 77 0.78 -8.91 -7.50
CA ALA A 77 1.87 -9.67 -6.91
C ALA A 77 1.53 -11.16 -6.74
N ILE A 78 0.31 -11.49 -6.30
CA ILE A 78 -0.17 -12.87 -6.20
C ILE A 78 -0.12 -13.58 -7.56
N ASP A 79 -0.53 -12.90 -8.63
CA ASP A 79 -0.47 -13.45 -9.99
C ASP A 79 0.96 -13.78 -10.41
N LYS A 80 1.94 -12.94 -10.03
CA LYS A 80 3.36 -13.21 -10.26
C LYS A 80 3.85 -14.42 -9.45
N VAL A 81 3.41 -14.57 -8.20
CA VAL A 81 3.74 -15.76 -7.38
C VAL A 81 3.19 -17.02 -8.05
N ASN A 82 1.92 -17.01 -8.47
CA ASN A 82 1.29 -18.15 -9.15
C ASN A 82 1.98 -18.51 -10.47
N ALA A 83 2.43 -17.50 -11.23
CA ALA A 83 3.22 -17.71 -12.45
C ALA A 83 4.59 -18.34 -12.13
N ALA A 84 5.26 -17.89 -11.08
CA ALA A 84 6.54 -18.44 -10.63
C ALA A 84 6.42 -19.91 -10.19
N VAL A 85 5.35 -20.26 -9.45
CA VAL A 85 5.04 -21.65 -9.07
C VAL A 85 4.82 -22.53 -10.30
N THR A 86 4.06 -22.04 -11.28
CA THR A 86 3.80 -22.78 -12.53
C THR A 86 5.09 -23.04 -13.31
N ALA A 87 5.96 -22.03 -13.42
CA ALA A 87 7.26 -22.17 -14.06
C ALA A 87 8.16 -23.16 -13.29
N ALA A 88 8.20 -23.09 -11.96
CA ALA A 88 8.98 -23.98 -11.12
C ALA A 88 8.52 -25.45 -11.26
N ASN A 89 7.22 -25.71 -11.25
CA ASN A 89 6.65 -27.05 -11.44
C ASN A 89 7.03 -27.64 -12.81
N THR A 90 7.01 -26.82 -13.86
CA THR A 90 7.46 -27.22 -15.21
C THR A 90 8.95 -27.57 -15.21
N ASN A 91 9.78 -26.77 -14.55
CA ASN A 91 11.22 -27.03 -14.45
C ASN A 91 11.53 -28.29 -13.61
N ILE A 92 10.79 -28.56 -12.53
CA ILE A 92 10.91 -29.79 -11.74
C ILE A 92 10.52 -31.02 -12.58
N LEU A 93 9.44 -30.91 -13.37
CA LEU A 93 9.04 -32.00 -14.27
C LEU A 93 10.19 -32.37 -15.22
N ASN A 94 10.86 -31.37 -15.79
CA ASN A 94 11.95 -31.54 -16.75
C ASN A 94 13.33 -31.86 -16.13
N ALA A 95 13.48 -31.75 -14.81
CA ALA A 95 14.74 -32.07 -14.14
C ALA A 95 15.05 -33.57 -14.16
N ASN A 96 16.29 -33.95 -14.51
CA ASN A 96 16.70 -35.35 -14.69
C ASN A 96 17.53 -35.92 -13.53
N THR A 97 17.91 -35.09 -12.56
CA THR A 97 18.71 -35.52 -11.39
C THR A 97 18.13 -34.92 -10.11
N ASN A 98 18.40 -35.55 -8.96
CA ASN A 98 17.99 -35.02 -7.66
C ASN A 98 18.62 -33.65 -7.39
N ALA A 99 19.87 -33.43 -7.82
CA ALA A 99 20.55 -32.14 -7.70
C ALA A 99 19.85 -31.05 -8.52
N ASN A 100 19.41 -31.36 -9.75
CA ASN A 100 18.67 -30.40 -10.56
C ASN A 100 17.30 -30.07 -9.93
N VAL A 101 16.60 -31.06 -9.38
CA VAL A 101 15.33 -30.82 -8.66
C VAL A 101 15.55 -29.90 -7.46
N GLU A 102 16.59 -30.15 -6.67
CA GLU A 102 16.92 -29.34 -5.50
C GLU A 102 17.31 -27.90 -5.87
N GLN A 103 18.07 -27.73 -6.95
CA GLN A 103 18.44 -26.41 -7.46
C GLN A 103 17.22 -25.63 -7.96
N VAL A 104 16.33 -26.26 -8.73
CA VAL A 104 15.08 -25.63 -9.18
C VAL A 104 14.22 -25.22 -7.98
N LYS A 105 14.09 -26.10 -6.98
CA LYS A 105 13.35 -25.81 -5.73
C LYS A 105 13.90 -24.58 -5.03
N THR A 106 15.21 -24.55 -4.79
CA THR A 106 15.89 -23.44 -4.09
C THR A 106 15.70 -22.12 -4.84
N ASN A 107 15.94 -22.11 -6.16
CA ASN A 107 15.78 -20.90 -6.98
C ASN A 107 14.33 -20.42 -7.02
N ALA A 108 13.36 -21.35 -7.09
CA ALA A 108 11.94 -21.01 -7.11
C ALA A 108 11.50 -20.34 -5.80
N ILE A 109 11.88 -20.90 -4.65
CA ILE A 109 11.58 -20.32 -3.33
C ILE A 109 12.16 -18.91 -3.22
N GLN A 110 13.45 -18.72 -3.57
CA GLN A 110 14.07 -17.40 -3.56
C GLN A 110 13.36 -16.40 -4.49
N GLY A 111 12.97 -16.85 -5.69
CA GLY A 111 12.24 -16.03 -6.65
C GLY A 111 10.84 -15.64 -6.17
N ILE A 112 10.13 -16.57 -5.52
CA ILE A 112 8.81 -16.34 -4.94
C ILE A 112 8.90 -15.31 -3.81
N GLN A 113 9.82 -15.50 -2.86
CA GLN A 113 10.00 -14.60 -1.71
C GLN A 113 10.44 -13.17 -2.08
N ALA A 114 10.98 -12.98 -3.29
CA ALA A 114 11.34 -11.65 -3.80
C ALA A 114 10.15 -10.85 -4.37
N ILE A 115 8.96 -11.46 -4.50
CA ILE A 115 7.79 -10.83 -5.11
C ILE A 115 7.01 -10.05 -4.04
N THR A 116 7.14 -8.73 -4.04
CA THR A 116 6.37 -7.85 -3.17
C THR A 116 5.27 -7.10 -3.92
N PRO A 117 4.15 -6.75 -3.26
CA PRO A 117 3.15 -5.87 -3.85
C PRO A 117 3.70 -4.46 -3.98
N ALA A 118 3.22 -3.72 -4.98
CA ALA A 118 3.43 -2.28 -5.04
C ALA A 118 2.67 -1.59 -3.91
N THR A 119 3.10 -0.41 -3.50
CA THR A 119 2.47 0.42 -2.46
C THR A 119 2.27 1.86 -2.93
N LYS A 120 2.13 2.05 -4.24
CA LYS A 120 2.22 3.34 -4.91
C LYS A 120 0.93 4.14 -4.73
N VAL A 121 -0.22 3.48 -4.79
CA VAL A 121 -1.52 4.17 -4.83
C VAL A 121 -1.80 4.93 -3.53
N LYS A 122 -1.64 4.30 -2.37
CA LYS A 122 -1.79 4.97 -1.07
C LYS A 122 -0.70 6.02 -0.83
N THR A 123 0.54 5.73 -1.22
CA THR A 123 1.67 6.67 -1.07
C THR A 123 1.45 7.95 -1.87
N ASP A 124 1.08 7.84 -3.13
CA ASP A 124 0.80 8.99 -4.00
C ASP A 124 -0.37 9.82 -3.49
N ALA A 125 -1.43 9.17 -3.00
CA ALA A 125 -2.58 9.84 -2.41
C ALA A 125 -2.20 10.66 -1.15
N LYS A 126 -1.38 10.10 -0.25
CA LYS A 126 -0.87 10.83 0.93
C LYS A 126 -0.02 12.03 0.53
N ASN A 127 0.85 11.89 -0.47
CA ASN A 127 1.65 12.99 -0.99
C ASN A 127 0.78 14.11 -1.58
N ALA A 128 -0.32 13.76 -2.25
CA ALA A 128 -1.27 14.75 -2.77
C ALA A 128 -1.98 15.53 -1.63
N ILE A 129 -2.34 14.85 -0.53
CA ILE A 129 -2.86 15.49 0.68
C ILE A 129 -1.84 16.47 1.27
N ASP A 130 -0.57 16.07 1.39
CA ASP A 130 0.49 16.94 1.94
C ASP A 130 0.67 18.21 1.10
N LYS A 131 0.68 18.08 -0.23
CA LYS A 131 0.78 19.23 -1.13
C LYS A 131 -0.44 20.17 -1.03
N SER A 132 -1.64 19.61 -0.90
CA SER A 132 -2.86 20.40 -0.67
C SER A 132 -2.79 21.16 0.65
N ALA A 133 -2.28 20.51 1.69
CA ALA A 133 -2.14 21.10 3.01
C ALA A 133 -1.11 22.25 3.03
N GLU A 134 0.04 22.07 2.38
CA GLU A 134 1.05 23.12 2.24
C GLU A 134 0.48 24.37 1.54
N THR A 135 -0.29 24.16 0.46
CA THR A 135 -0.97 25.25 -0.23
C THR A 135 -1.95 25.97 0.70
N GLN A 136 -2.74 25.22 1.46
CA GLN A 136 -3.74 25.80 2.36
C GLN A 136 -3.10 26.53 3.55
N HIS A 137 -2.03 25.99 4.13
CA HIS A 137 -1.24 26.66 5.16
C HIS A 137 -0.83 28.06 4.69
N ASN A 138 -0.30 28.18 3.47
CA ASN A 138 0.09 29.47 2.91
C ASN A 138 -1.11 30.40 2.72
N THR A 139 -2.27 29.90 2.31
CA THR A 139 -3.51 30.70 2.25
C THR A 139 -3.91 31.22 3.62
N ILE A 140 -3.84 30.39 4.67
CA ILE A 140 -4.18 30.78 6.05
C ILE A 140 -3.24 31.89 6.56
N PHE A 141 -1.93 31.71 6.44
CA PHE A 141 -0.95 32.65 6.99
C PHE A 141 -0.74 33.92 6.16
N ASN A 142 -1.13 33.92 4.88
CA ASN A 142 -1.16 35.13 4.05
C ASN A 142 -2.44 35.96 4.23
N ASN A 143 -3.40 35.51 5.04
CA ASN A 143 -4.61 36.28 5.32
C ASN A 143 -4.31 37.43 6.28
N ASN A 144 -4.22 38.65 5.73
CA ASN A 144 -3.93 39.86 6.48
C ASN A 144 -5.12 40.42 7.28
N ASP A 145 -6.34 39.95 7.03
CA ASP A 145 -7.53 40.33 7.80
C ASP A 145 -7.68 39.50 9.09
N ALA A 146 -6.97 38.39 9.22
CA ALA A 146 -6.90 37.57 10.43
C ALA A 146 -5.84 38.08 11.42
N THR A 147 -6.01 37.78 12.70
CA THR A 147 -4.91 37.84 13.69
C THR A 147 -4.11 36.53 13.69
N LEU A 148 -2.96 36.54 14.37
CA LEU A 148 -2.13 35.34 14.48
C LEU A 148 -2.86 34.21 15.22
N GLU A 149 -3.65 34.53 16.23
CA GLU A 149 -4.45 33.56 16.99
C GLU A 149 -5.54 32.93 16.10
N GLU A 150 -6.20 33.72 15.25
CA GLU A 150 -7.19 33.23 14.28
C GLU A 150 -6.53 32.34 13.20
N GLN A 151 -5.32 32.69 12.74
CA GLN A 151 -4.51 31.86 11.83
C GLN A 151 -4.09 30.53 12.47
N GLN A 152 -3.62 30.55 13.72
CA GLN A 152 -3.24 29.35 14.45
C GLN A 152 -4.43 28.41 14.69
N ALA A 153 -5.61 28.96 15.01
CA ALA A 153 -6.83 28.16 15.13
C ALA A 153 -7.19 27.46 13.82
N ALA A 154 -7.09 28.14 12.67
CA ALA A 154 -7.27 27.51 11.37
C ALA A 154 -6.20 26.48 11.04
N GLN A 155 -4.94 26.70 11.44
CA GLN A 155 -3.88 25.71 11.27
C GLN A 155 -4.19 24.41 12.01
N GLN A 156 -4.72 24.47 13.24
CA GLN A 156 -5.12 23.28 13.98
C GLN A 156 -6.23 22.49 13.27
N LEU A 157 -7.21 23.20 12.68
CA LEU A 157 -8.25 22.57 11.87
C LEU A 157 -7.67 21.91 10.62
N LEU A 158 -6.69 22.56 9.98
CA LEU A 158 -5.97 22.01 8.82
C LEU A 158 -5.23 20.72 9.18
N ASP A 159 -4.46 20.72 10.28
CA ASP A 159 -3.73 19.55 10.75
C ASP A 159 -4.67 18.36 11.03
N GLN A 160 -5.82 18.63 11.66
CA GLN A 160 -6.85 17.61 11.92
C GLN A 160 -7.46 17.06 10.63
N ALA A 161 -7.74 17.92 9.64
CA ALA A 161 -8.26 17.50 8.34
C ALA A 161 -7.26 16.63 7.59
N VAL A 162 -5.96 16.97 7.62
CA VAL A 162 -4.87 16.19 7.03
C VAL A 162 -4.76 14.81 7.69
N ALA A 163 -4.75 14.77 9.03
CA ALA A 163 -4.68 13.52 9.77
C ALA A 163 -5.86 12.60 9.41
N THR A 164 -7.07 13.16 9.37
CA THR A 164 -8.29 12.43 9.00
C THR A 164 -8.22 11.90 7.55
N ALA A 165 -7.78 12.73 6.61
CA ALA A 165 -7.63 12.31 5.20
C ALA A 165 -6.63 11.16 5.05
N LYS A 166 -5.47 11.24 5.72
CA LYS A 166 -4.46 10.17 5.70
C LYS A 166 -4.95 8.88 6.36
N GLN A 167 -5.74 8.98 7.43
CA GLN A 167 -6.38 7.82 8.05
C GLN A 167 -7.38 7.15 7.10
N ASN A 168 -8.21 7.92 6.40
CA ASN A 168 -9.15 7.37 5.42
C ASN A 168 -8.43 6.69 4.25
N ILE A 169 -7.34 7.28 3.74
CA ILE A 169 -6.50 6.66 2.70
C ILE A 169 -5.87 5.35 3.20
N ASN A 170 -5.43 5.29 4.46
CA ASN A 170 -4.90 4.06 5.05
C ASN A 170 -5.97 2.97 5.13
N ALA A 171 -7.19 3.33 5.51
CA ALA A 171 -8.30 2.40 5.70
C ALA A 171 -8.91 1.88 4.39
N ALA A 172 -8.78 2.63 3.30
CA ALA A 172 -9.25 2.22 1.96
C ALA A 172 -8.52 0.94 1.49
N ASP A 173 -9.24 0.00 0.86
CA ASP A 173 -8.65 -1.25 0.39
C ASP A 173 -8.39 -1.25 -1.12
N THR A 174 -9.28 -0.61 -1.89
CA THR A 174 -9.19 -0.57 -3.35
C THR A 174 -8.61 0.74 -3.87
N ASN A 175 -8.13 0.73 -5.12
CA ASN A 175 -7.69 1.95 -5.81
C ASN A 175 -8.78 3.03 -5.85
N GLN A 176 -10.04 2.61 -6.04
CA GLN A 176 -11.18 3.51 -6.09
C GLN A 176 -11.44 4.18 -4.75
N GLU A 177 -11.44 3.42 -3.66
CA GLU A 177 -11.64 3.96 -2.31
C GLU A 177 -10.49 4.91 -1.92
N VAL A 178 -9.24 4.60 -2.29
CA VAL A 178 -8.11 5.51 -2.08
C VAL A 178 -8.32 6.82 -2.83
N ALA A 179 -8.77 6.76 -4.09
CA ALA A 179 -9.06 7.96 -4.87
C ALA A 179 -10.18 8.80 -4.23
N GLN A 180 -11.27 8.17 -3.80
CA GLN A 180 -12.38 8.84 -3.11
C GLN A 180 -11.94 9.48 -1.78
N ALA A 181 -11.17 8.76 -0.96
CA ALA A 181 -10.65 9.27 0.31
C ALA A 181 -9.72 10.48 0.10
N LYS A 182 -8.86 10.42 -0.93
CA LYS A 182 -7.99 11.53 -1.34
C LYS A 182 -8.81 12.74 -1.79
N ASP A 183 -9.79 12.55 -2.68
CA ASP A 183 -10.61 13.64 -3.21
C ASP A 183 -11.43 14.32 -2.10
N GLN A 184 -12.05 13.54 -1.20
CA GLN A 184 -12.77 14.07 -0.04
C GLN A 184 -11.83 14.80 0.93
N GLY A 185 -10.65 14.23 1.18
CA GLY A 185 -9.62 14.85 2.01
C GLY A 185 -9.18 16.22 1.48
N THR A 186 -8.90 16.31 0.18
CA THR A 186 -8.57 17.57 -0.49
C THR A 186 -9.71 18.59 -0.36
N GLN A 187 -10.96 18.19 -0.60
CA GLN A 187 -12.11 19.08 -0.47
C GLN A 187 -12.25 19.66 0.94
N ASN A 188 -12.05 18.82 1.96
CA ASN A 188 -12.12 19.25 3.36
C ASN A 188 -10.96 20.20 3.74
N ILE A 189 -9.79 20.03 3.13
CA ILE A 189 -8.62 20.87 3.37
C ILE A 189 -8.81 22.27 2.78
N VAL A 190 -9.20 22.37 1.50
CA VAL A 190 -9.17 23.65 0.76
C VAL A 190 -10.18 24.70 1.25
N VAL A 191 -11.19 24.27 2.01
CA VAL A 191 -12.23 25.16 2.56
C VAL A 191 -11.83 25.81 3.88
N ILE A 192 -10.72 25.42 4.50
CA ILE A 192 -10.32 25.88 5.84
C ILE A 192 -9.73 27.29 5.75
N GLN A 193 -10.35 28.26 6.40
CA GLN A 193 -9.91 29.65 6.41
C GLN A 193 -9.79 30.16 7.84
N PRO A 194 -8.87 31.10 8.14
CA PRO A 194 -8.86 31.77 9.42
C PRO A 194 -10.10 32.64 9.58
N ALA A 195 -10.53 32.79 10.83
CA ALA A 195 -11.46 33.86 11.17
C ALA A 195 -10.80 35.23 10.92
N THR A 196 -11.62 36.25 10.71
CA THR A 196 -11.18 37.64 10.49
C THR A 196 -11.95 38.62 11.37
N GLN A 197 -12.45 38.12 12.51
CA GLN A 197 -13.43 38.81 13.32
C GLN A 197 -12.78 39.97 14.07
N VAL A 198 -11.60 39.75 14.67
CA VAL A 198 -10.97 40.74 15.56
C VAL A 198 -10.65 42.06 14.83
N LYS A 199 -9.97 42.00 13.67
CA LYS A 199 -9.67 43.21 12.90
C LYS A 199 -10.91 43.83 12.27
N THR A 200 -11.89 43.01 11.89
CA THR A 200 -13.17 43.50 11.32
C THR A 200 -13.96 44.27 12.37
N ASP A 201 -14.07 43.75 13.58
CA ASP A 201 -14.76 44.42 14.69
C ASP A 201 -14.06 45.70 15.13
N ALA A 202 -12.72 45.69 15.22
CA ALA A 202 -11.96 46.90 15.52
C ALA A 202 -12.18 47.99 14.47
N ARG A 203 -12.16 47.64 13.16
CA ARG A 203 -12.49 48.58 12.07
C ARG A 203 -13.91 49.12 12.19
N ASN A 204 -14.88 48.26 12.49
CA ASN A 204 -16.28 48.67 12.67
C ASN A 204 -16.44 49.64 13.84
N ALA A 205 -15.84 49.34 14.99
CA ALA A 205 -15.88 50.19 16.18
C ALA A 205 -15.29 51.59 15.91
N VAL A 206 -14.14 51.67 15.22
CA VAL A 206 -13.54 52.96 14.82
C VAL A 206 -14.47 53.72 13.87
N ASN A 207 -15.05 53.02 12.88
CA ASN A 207 -15.98 53.62 11.93
C ASN A 207 -17.24 54.16 12.59
N ASP A 208 -17.78 53.45 13.58
CA ASP A 208 -18.96 53.87 14.32
C ASP A 208 -18.67 55.09 15.20
N LYS A 209 -17.51 55.12 15.87
CA LYS A 209 -17.11 56.30 16.64
C LYS A 209 -16.89 57.53 15.75
N ALA A 210 -16.36 57.35 14.54
CA ALA A 210 -16.24 58.43 13.57
C ALA A 210 -17.61 58.98 13.12
N ARG A 211 -18.59 58.12 12.89
CA ARG A 211 -19.99 58.52 12.57
C ARG A 211 -20.64 59.27 13.73
N GLU A 212 -20.44 58.82 14.96
CA GLU A 212 -20.90 59.52 16.15
C GLU A 212 -20.28 60.92 16.26
N ALA A 213 -18.97 61.04 16.06
CA ALA A 213 -18.26 62.32 16.08
C ALA A 213 -18.80 63.30 15.02
N ILE A 214 -19.04 62.84 13.80
CA ILE A 214 -19.65 63.64 12.73
C ILE A 214 -21.07 64.10 13.11
N THR A 215 -21.86 63.22 13.72
CA THR A 215 -23.21 63.56 14.21
C THR A 215 -23.13 64.67 15.25
N ASN A 216 -22.21 64.56 16.21
CA ASN A 216 -22.01 65.57 17.25
C ASN A 216 -21.53 66.92 16.67
N ILE A 217 -20.58 66.90 15.73
CA ILE A 217 -20.10 68.12 15.04
C ILE A 217 -21.25 68.85 14.33
N ASN A 218 -22.10 68.11 13.62
CA ASN A 218 -23.25 68.68 12.93
C ASN A 218 -24.24 69.32 13.91
N ALA A 219 -24.42 68.71 15.08
CA ALA A 219 -25.29 69.20 16.13
C ALA A 219 -24.71 70.37 16.96
N THR A 220 -23.43 70.73 16.80
CA THR A 220 -22.78 71.80 17.58
C THR A 220 -23.49 73.15 17.39
N PRO A 221 -24.07 73.75 18.44
CA PRO A 221 -24.70 75.07 18.39
C PRO A 221 -23.65 76.18 18.23
N GLY A 222 -23.98 77.25 17.52
CA GLY A 222 -23.12 78.43 17.35
C GLY A 222 -21.95 78.26 16.37
N ALA A 223 -21.66 77.06 15.88
CA ALA A 223 -20.65 76.82 14.86
C ALA A 223 -21.17 77.12 13.44
N THR A 224 -20.33 77.75 12.62
CA THR A 224 -20.59 78.04 11.20
C THR A 224 -20.55 76.77 10.34
N ARG A 225 -21.03 76.85 9.10
CA ARG A 225 -21.02 75.73 8.17
C ARG A 225 -19.58 75.34 7.77
N GLU A 226 -18.73 76.34 7.60
CA GLU A 226 -17.32 76.21 7.24
C GLU A 226 -16.55 75.46 8.33
N GLU A 227 -16.71 75.86 9.60
CA GLU A 227 -16.08 75.21 10.75
C GLU A 227 -16.51 73.74 10.91
N LYS A 228 -17.82 73.46 10.73
CA LYS A 228 -18.34 72.08 10.75
C LYS A 228 -17.76 71.22 9.63
N GLN A 229 -17.71 71.77 8.42
CA GLN A 229 -17.18 71.04 7.26
C GLN A 229 -15.69 70.76 7.42
N GLU A 230 -14.91 71.70 7.96
CA GLU A 230 -13.49 71.50 8.26
C GLU A 230 -13.30 70.37 9.28
N ALA A 231 -14.06 70.37 10.38
CA ALA A 231 -14.00 69.33 11.40
C ALA A 231 -14.40 67.95 10.85
N ILE A 232 -15.45 67.86 10.03
CA ILE A 232 -15.88 66.61 9.38
C ILE A 232 -14.79 66.10 8.42
N ASN A 233 -14.18 66.98 7.62
CA ASN A 233 -13.09 66.61 6.73
C ASN A 233 -11.91 66.02 7.51
N ARG A 234 -11.59 66.58 8.68
CA ARG A 234 -10.55 66.06 9.57
C ARG A 234 -10.90 64.69 10.16
N VAL A 235 -12.16 64.43 10.49
CA VAL A 235 -12.59 63.08 10.93
C VAL A 235 -12.46 62.08 9.79
N ASN A 236 -12.87 62.45 8.58
CA ASN A 236 -12.80 61.56 7.41
C ASN A 236 -11.37 61.23 6.97
N THR A 237 -10.40 62.12 7.17
CA THR A 237 -8.98 61.83 6.89
C THR A 237 -8.36 60.86 7.89
N LEU A 238 -8.85 60.82 9.14
CA LEU A 238 -8.34 59.92 10.18
C LEU A 238 -8.85 58.47 10.07
N LYS A 239 -9.83 58.20 9.19
CA LYS A 239 -10.47 56.89 8.99
C LYS A 239 -9.76 55.98 7.96
N LYS A 240 -8.85 56.53 7.16
CA LYS A 240 -8.11 55.79 6.12
C LYS A 240 -7.03 54.91 6.74
#